data_AF-D7B4N3-F1
#
_entry.id   AF-D7B4N3-F1
#
_cell.length_a   1.000
_cell.length_b   1.000
_cell.length_c   1.000
_cell.angle_alpha   90.00
_cell.angle_beta   90.00
_cell.angle_gamma   90.00
#
_symmetry.space_group_name_H-M   'P 1'
#
loop_
_entity.id
_entity.type
_entity.pdbx_description
1 polymer ?
#
loop_
_entity_poly.entity_id
_entity_poly.type
_entity_poly.pdbx_seq_one_letter_code
_entity_poly.pdbx_strand_id
1 'polypeptide(L)' 'MFRVTNKTVRRWVRTGKLTSVRTLGGHRRYHEAEVRALLNQ' A
#
# COMPACT_ATOMS: atom_id res chain seq x y z
N MET A 1 6.03 -6.29 9.21
CA MET A 1 6.23 -5.30 8.12
C MET A 1 6.99 -5.95 6.97
N PHE A 2 6.61 -5.69 5.71
CA PHE A 2 6.93 -6.52 4.53
C PHE A 2 8.40 -6.63 4.08
N ARG A 3 9.39 -5.97 4.71
CA ARG A 3 10.78 -5.92 4.21
C ARG A 3 10.91 -5.57 2.71
N VAL A 4 9.94 -4.81 2.15
CA VAL A 4 9.94 -4.35 0.75
C VAL A 4 10.15 -2.84 0.67
N THR A 5 10.58 -2.37 -0.49
CA THR A 5 10.72 -0.94 -0.77
C THR A 5 9.38 -0.28 -1.12
N ASN A 6 9.29 1.05 -0.96
CA ASN A 6 8.12 1.83 -1.35
C ASN A 6 7.81 1.78 -2.87
N LYS A 7 8.80 1.46 -3.72
CA LYS A 7 8.57 1.25 -5.15
C LYS A 7 7.70 0.00 -5.38
N THR A 8 7.91 -1.05 -4.59
CA THR A 8 7.10 -2.27 -4.62
C THR A 8 5.67 -2.00 -4.16
N VAL A 9 5.50 -1.26 -3.06
CA VAL A 9 4.17 -0.89 -2.56
C VAL A 9 3.40 -0.03 -3.58
N ARG A 10 4.07 0.93 -4.24
CA ARG A 10 3.45 1.70 -5.34
C ARG A 10 3.07 0.82 -6.54
N ARG A 11 3.82 -0.24 -6.82
CA ARG A 11 3.46 -1.20 -7.88
C ARG A 11 2.17 -1.92 -7.52
N TRP A 12 1.98 -2.33 -6.26
CA TRP A 12 0.74 -2.97 -5.82
C TRP A 12 -0.49 -2.08 -6.05
N VAL A 13 -0.37 -0.78 -5.82
CA VAL A 13 -1.45 0.18 -6.15
C VAL A 13 -1.75 0.18 -7.65
N ARG A 14 -0.70 0.29 -8.49
CA ARG A 14 -0.88 0.31 -9.95
C ARG A 14 -1.50 -0.99 -10.48
N THR A 15 -1.20 -2.12 -9.85
CA THR A 15 -1.76 -3.42 -10.23
C THR A 15 -3.09 -3.74 -9.56
N GLY A 16 -3.67 -2.81 -8.79
CA GLY A 16 -4.95 -3.02 -8.10
C GLY A 16 -4.90 -3.97 -6.89
N LYS A 17 -3.70 -4.29 -6.39
CA LYS A 17 -3.51 -5.15 -5.21
C LYS A 17 -3.65 -4.40 -3.87
N LEU A 18 -3.58 -3.07 -3.89
CA LEU A 18 -3.67 -2.23 -2.69
C LEU A 18 -4.30 -0.89 -3.03
N THR A 19 -5.30 -0.48 -2.26
CA THR A 19 -5.96 0.82 -2.40
C THR A 19 -5.12 1.92 -1.75
N SER A 20 -5.01 3.08 -2.41
CA SER A 20 -4.27 4.23 -1.85
C SER A 20 -5.11 5.50 -1.84
N VAL A 21 -5.10 6.20 -0.71
CA VAL A 21 -5.67 7.54 -0.54
C VAL A 21 -4.53 8.55 -0.48
N ARG A 22 -4.74 9.77 -0.97
CA ARG A 22 -3.75 10.85 -0.88
C ARG A 22 -4.13 11.85 0.20
N THR A 23 -3.14 12.28 0.97
CA THR A 23 -3.30 13.44 1.86
C THR A 23 -3.25 14.74 1.04
N LEU A 24 -3.63 15.85 1.68
CA LEU A 24 -3.51 17.20 1.08
C LEU A 24 -2.08 17.53 0.63
N GLY A 25 -1.06 16.99 1.31
CA GLY A 25 0.35 17.12 0.94
C GLY A 25 0.84 16.11 -0.13
N GLY A 26 -0.05 15.33 -0.74
CA GLY A 26 0.30 14.41 -1.83
C GLY A 26 0.92 13.08 -1.40
N HIS A 27 1.07 12.81 -0.10
CA HIS A 27 1.56 11.53 0.39
C HIS A 27 0.48 10.45 0.30
N ARG A 28 0.89 9.23 -0.07
CA ARG A 28 -0.01 8.07 -0.11
C ARG A 28 -0.19 7.48 1.28
N ARG A 29 -1.43 7.14 1.62
CA ARG A 29 -1.83 6.35 2.78
C ARG A 29 -2.55 5.10 2.28
N TYR A 30 -2.44 4.01 3.03
CA TYR A 30 -2.99 2.70 2.68
C TYR A 30 -3.91 2.21 3.79
N HIS A 31 -4.96 1.47 3.42
CA HIS A 31 -5.88 0.91 4.41
C HIS A 31 -5.19 -0.19 5.20
N GLU A 32 -5.23 -0.08 6.53
CA GLU A 32 -4.56 -1.03 7.41
C GLU A 32 -5.07 -2.47 7.22
N ALA A 33 -6.38 -2.65 7.01
CA ALA A 33 -6.99 -3.96 6.80
C ALA A 33 -6.39 -4.68 5.57
N GLU A 34 -6.25 -3.98 4.44
CA GLU A 34 -5.63 -4.55 3.22
C GLU A 34 -4.14 -4.87 3.43
N VAL A 35 -3.41 -3.99 4.13
CA VAL A 35 -1.99 -4.21 4.45
C VAL A 35 -1.81 -5.42 5.36
N ARG A 36 -2.69 -5.59 6.38
CA ARG A 36 -2.67 -6.75 7.27
C ARG A 36 -3.09 -8.03 6.55
N ALA A 37 -4.08 -7.98 5.67
CA ALA A 37 -4.48 -9.13 4.86
C ALA A 37 -3.32 -9.64 3.99
N LEU A 38 -2.54 -8.73 3.39
CA LEU A 38 -1.35 -9.09 2.63
C LEU A 38 -0.22 -9.69 3.50
N LEU A 39 -0.17 -9.40 4.81
CA LEU A 39 0.86 -9.95 5.73
C LEU A 39 0.56 -11.39 6.14
N ASN A 40 -0.72 -11.79 6.05
CA ASN A 40 -1.22 -13.10 6.47
C ASN A 40 -1.48 -14.03 5.27
N GLN A 41 -1.04 -13.65 4.07
CA GLN A 41 -0.99 -14.49 2.87
C GLN A 41 0.40 -15.08 2.69
#